data_AF-A0A542ME85-F1
#
_entry.id   AF-A0A542ME85-F1
#
_cell.length_a   1.000
_cell.length_b   1.000
_cell.length_c   1.000
_cell.angle_alpha   90.00
_cell.angle_beta   90.00
_cell.angle_gamma   90.00
#
_symmetry.space_group_name_H-M   'P 1'
#
loop_
_entity.id
_entity.type
_entity.pdbx_description
1 polymer ?
#
loop_
_entity_poly.entity_id
_entity_poly.type
_entity_poly.pdbx_seq_one_letter_code
_entity_poly.pdbx_strand_id
1 'polypeptide(L)'
;MSTFSLRIGLLLSIGILAGSACAVPPAAANVPSEEDAAMAQRVERDLGLVFIMPPDIKLDPGLRTEADAIAAAHLARMHTLVPRWIEEERRLQAGPDGKAPSGPVYYAVFARMLNELALWQLAPGDAAYEKATLDAIRATPAVCANAGHDRHHDFLTRIVRVQAMPPQARAAALATERRLLEAWGKPHPAPPPWPDPLPQEAGMEAVVQIRSGGARPPLALSPVLASILLAERERYDSMPWPTRCAFQRWWLGVSLAQGRPAAEALTAFRYGTLITAGEGFGDAFEREAGTARTKPRTAASAAPPAYPKMAARFDVTGVTRVTRRFDAGGKPVQASVIDRRIQVRGIRGVRPVAFEDTFDALAVHYALGGASVAPSGSGPAQTFEMVWDLEPSTRGAATQGGKP
;
A
#
# COMPACT_ATOMS: atom_id res chain seq x y z
N MET A 1 53.38 14.15 0.03
CA MET A 1 54.04 14.84 1.16
C MET A 1 54.01 16.34 0.87
N SER A 2 53.85 17.18 1.90
CA SER A 2 53.55 18.63 1.86
C SER A 2 52.05 18.95 1.84
N THR A 3 51.47 19.79 2.70
CA THR A 3 52.00 20.61 3.81
C THR A 3 50.78 20.99 4.67
N PHE A 4 50.80 20.64 5.97
CA PHE A 4 49.85 21.15 6.96
C PHE A 4 50.33 22.52 7.44
N SER A 5 49.47 23.54 7.37
CA SER A 5 49.71 24.84 8.02
C SER A 5 48.82 24.98 9.24
N LEU A 6 49.45 24.92 10.41
CA LEU A 6 48.91 25.20 11.72
C LEU A 6 49.01 26.72 11.97
N ARG A 7 47.90 27.40 12.27
CA ARG A 7 47.94 28.76 12.83
C ARG A 7 47.34 28.75 14.22
N ILE A 8 48.24 28.82 15.21
CA ILE A 8 47.95 29.12 16.61
C ILE A 8 47.78 30.64 16.71
N GLY A 9 46.61 31.07 17.16
CA GLY A 9 46.32 32.44 17.55
C GLY A 9 45.71 32.44 18.94
N LEU A 10 46.56 32.60 19.95
CA LEU A 10 46.19 32.80 21.35
C LEU A 10 45.81 34.28 21.53
N LEU A 11 44.56 34.57 21.88
CA LEU A 11 44.16 35.86 22.42
C LEU A 11 43.32 35.63 23.68
N LEU A 12 43.96 35.87 24.83
CA LEU A 12 43.31 36.12 26.10
C LEU A 12 42.45 37.38 25.97
N SER A 13 41.20 37.31 26.40
CA SER A 13 40.41 38.48 26.80
C SER A 13 39.50 38.07 27.94
N ILE A 14 39.88 38.48 29.14
CA ILE A 14 39.04 38.46 30.34
C ILE A 14 38.09 39.64 30.23
N GLY A 15 36.79 39.36 30.16
CA GLY A 15 35.72 40.34 30.22
C GLY A 15 34.56 39.79 31.04
N ILE A 16 34.49 40.19 32.30
CA ILE A 16 33.31 39.99 33.16
C ILE A 16 32.25 40.97 32.68
N LEU A 17 31.12 40.48 32.17
CA LEU A 17 29.91 41.29 31.97
C LEU A 17 28.65 40.41 32.14
N ALA A 18 27.96 40.71 33.24
CA ALA A 18 26.53 40.57 33.51
C ALA A 18 25.74 39.47 32.76
N GLY A 19 25.30 38.48 33.53
CA GLY A 19 24.26 37.55 33.12
C GLY A 19 22.98 38.28 32.73
N SER A 20 22.76 38.42 31.42
CA SER A 20 21.43 38.55 30.85
C SER A 20 21.02 37.14 30.44
N ALA A 21 20.38 36.42 31.35
CA ALA A 21 19.57 35.28 30.97
C ALA A 21 18.50 35.81 30.01
N CYS A 22 18.74 35.69 28.71
CA CYS A 22 17.68 35.79 27.73
C CYS A 22 16.70 34.69 28.09
N ALA A 23 15.63 35.06 28.80
CA ALA A 23 14.46 34.23 28.92
C ALA A 23 14.01 33.95 27.48
N VAL A 24 14.34 32.76 26.99
CA VAL A 24 13.72 32.23 25.78
C VAL A 24 12.23 32.25 26.10
N PRO A 25 11.41 33.06 25.42
CA PRO A 25 9.98 33.03 25.66
C PRO A 25 9.55 31.57 25.47
N PRO A 26 8.73 30.99 26.35
CA PRO A 26 8.19 29.66 26.11
C PRO A 26 7.59 29.71 24.71
N ALA A 27 8.08 28.85 23.82
CA ALA A 27 7.52 28.72 22.48
C ALA A 27 6.01 28.60 22.69
N ALA A 28 5.26 29.60 22.23
CA ALA A 28 3.81 29.60 22.37
C ALA A 28 3.35 28.24 21.87
N ALA A 29 2.64 27.49 22.72
CA ALA A 29 2.02 26.25 22.28
C ALA A 29 1.17 26.65 21.08
N ASN A 30 1.59 26.27 19.88
CA ASN A 30 0.89 26.60 18.65
C ASN A 30 -0.49 25.94 18.78
N VAL A 31 -1.49 26.75 19.13
CA VAL A 31 -2.88 26.31 19.09
C VAL A 31 -3.12 25.89 17.64
N PRO A 32 -3.58 24.65 17.38
CA PRO A 32 -3.84 24.20 16.03
C PRO A 32 -4.73 25.22 15.31
N SER A 33 -4.37 25.58 14.08
CA SER A 33 -5.24 26.42 13.27
C SER A 33 -6.59 25.72 13.04
N GLU A 34 -7.67 26.46 12.80
CA GLU A 34 -8.97 25.86 12.45
C GLU A 34 -8.86 24.94 11.24
N GLU A 35 -7.96 25.27 10.29
CA GLU A 35 -7.66 24.45 9.13
C GLU A 35 -7.03 23.10 9.52
N ASP A 36 -6.06 23.11 10.45
CA ASP A 36 -5.41 21.88 10.93
C ASP A 36 -6.39 21.00 11.74
N ALA A 37 -7.28 21.61 12.53
CA ALA A 37 -8.32 20.89 13.24
C ALA A 37 -9.32 20.23 12.27
N ALA A 38 -9.78 20.95 11.25
CA ALA A 38 -10.66 20.40 10.22
C ALA A 38 -9.98 19.28 9.41
N MET A 39 -8.69 19.42 9.14
CA MET A 39 -7.88 18.41 8.46
C MET A 39 -7.74 17.14 9.31
N ALA A 40 -7.45 17.29 10.60
CA ALA A 40 -7.37 16.17 11.54
C ALA A 40 -8.69 15.41 11.59
N GLN A 41 -9.80 16.14 11.77
CA GLN A 41 -11.15 15.54 11.79
C GLN A 41 -11.47 14.78 10.50
N ARG A 42 -11.02 15.28 9.34
CA ARG A 42 -11.21 14.59 8.06
C ARG A 42 -10.46 13.27 8.00
N VAL A 43 -9.17 13.26 8.35
CA VAL A 43 -8.35 12.04 8.37
C VAL A 43 -8.90 11.03 9.39
N GLU A 44 -9.30 11.51 10.57
CA GLU A 44 -9.87 10.67 11.63
C GLU A 44 -11.21 10.05 11.23
N ARG A 45 -12.07 10.80 10.50
CA ARG A 45 -13.31 10.24 9.94
C ARG A 45 -13.01 9.17 8.91
N ASP A 46 -12.08 9.42 8.00
CA ASP A 46 -11.70 8.45 6.95
C ASP A 46 -11.10 7.17 7.57
N LEU A 47 -10.32 7.32 8.65
CA LEU A 47 -9.82 6.19 9.45
C LEU A 47 -10.93 5.49 10.22
N GLY A 48 -11.86 6.24 10.81
CA GLY A 48 -12.99 5.71 11.56
C GLY A 48 -13.79 4.71 10.75
N LEU A 49 -14.02 4.99 9.46
CA LEU A 49 -14.70 4.07 8.54
C LEU A 49 -14.03 2.70 8.45
N VAL A 50 -12.71 2.62 8.58
CA VAL A 50 -11.94 1.36 8.53
C VAL A 50 -12.16 0.49 9.77
N PHE A 51 -12.46 1.11 10.90
CA PHE A 51 -12.64 0.44 12.19
C PHE A 51 -14.11 0.22 12.58
N ILE A 52 -15.05 0.51 11.67
CA ILE A 52 -16.46 0.20 11.89
C ILE A 52 -16.67 -1.31 11.80
N MET A 53 -17.41 -1.86 12.77
CA MET A 53 -17.90 -3.23 12.73
C MET A 53 -19.39 -3.22 12.35
N PRO A 54 -19.77 -3.57 11.10
CA PRO A 54 -21.16 -3.53 10.70
C PRO A 54 -22.04 -4.44 11.59
N PRO A 55 -23.26 -4.01 11.94
CA PRO A 55 -24.11 -4.72 12.90
C PRO A 55 -24.65 -6.05 12.37
N ASP A 56 -24.72 -6.22 11.05
CA ASP A 56 -25.18 -7.41 10.34
C ASP A 56 -24.13 -8.53 10.27
N ILE A 57 -22.86 -8.21 10.54
CA ILE A 57 -21.81 -9.24 10.65
C ILE A 57 -22.07 -10.07 11.90
N LYS A 58 -22.31 -11.37 11.69
CA LYS A 58 -22.51 -12.36 12.75
C LYS A 58 -21.18 -12.68 13.43
N LEU A 59 -20.86 -11.92 14.49
CA LEU A 59 -19.74 -12.20 15.38
C LEU A 59 -20.20 -12.81 16.70
N ASP A 60 -19.36 -13.65 17.29
CA ASP A 60 -19.53 -14.08 18.67
C ASP A 60 -19.60 -12.83 19.59
N PRO A 61 -20.58 -12.71 20.51
CA PRO A 61 -20.78 -11.47 21.26
C PRO A 61 -19.54 -11.00 22.02
N GLY A 62 -18.82 -11.92 22.68
CA GLY A 62 -17.57 -11.58 23.37
C GLY A 62 -16.45 -11.11 22.43
N LEU A 63 -16.39 -11.68 21.22
CA LEU A 63 -15.42 -11.25 20.21
C LEU A 63 -15.76 -9.84 19.69
N ARG A 64 -17.04 -9.55 19.46
CA ARG A 64 -17.49 -8.22 19.06
C ARG A 64 -17.12 -7.16 20.10
N THR A 65 -17.43 -7.40 21.37
CA THR A 65 -17.07 -6.47 22.46
C THR A 65 -15.57 -6.16 22.50
N GLU A 66 -14.72 -7.19 22.40
CA GLU A 66 -13.27 -6.99 22.39
C GLU A 66 -12.78 -6.26 21.12
N ALA A 67 -13.36 -6.59 19.96
CA ALA A 67 -13.05 -5.89 18.71
C ALA A 67 -13.42 -4.41 18.79
N ASP A 68 -14.61 -4.08 19.30
CA ASP A 68 -15.07 -2.71 19.48
C ASP A 68 -14.16 -1.94 20.48
N ALA A 69 -13.70 -2.60 21.55
CA ALA A 69 -12.75 -2.02 22.48
C ALA A 69 -11.38 -1.75 21.84
N ILE A 70 -10.88 -2.67 21.01
CA ILE A 70 -9.62 -2.48 20.26
C ILE A 70 -9.75 -1.31 19.28
N ALA A 71 -10.85 -1.25 18.53
CA ALA A 71 -11.14 -0.17 17.59
C ALA A 71 -11.19 1.19 18.33
N ALA A 72 -11.97 1.30 19.41
CA ALA A 72 -12.09 2.51 20.20
C ALA A 72 -10.74 2.97 20.78
N ALA A 73 -9.95 2.05 21.33
CA ALA A 73 -8.62 2.36 21.86
C ALA A 73 -7.66 2.85 20.76
N HIS A 74 -7.73 2.26 19.56
CA HIS A 74 -6.91 2.71 18.43
C HIS A 74 -7.34 4.08 17.92
N LEU A 75 -8.63 4.33 17.73
CA LEU A 75 -9.14 5.65 17.32
C LEU A 75 -8.80 6.74 18.35
N ALA A 76 -8.91 6.45 19.64
CA ALA A 76 -8.49 7.36 20.72
C ALA A 76 -7.01 7.74 20.61
N ARG A 77 -6.14 6.77 20.31
CA ARG A 77 -4.71 7.05 20.07
C ARG A 77 -4.51 7.91 18.82
N MET A 78 -5.28 7.67 17.76
CA MET A 78 -5.15 8.40 16.49
C MET A 78 -5.56 9.87 16.62
N HIS A 79 -6.52 10.20 17.49
CA HIS A 79 -6.81 11.59 17.88
C HIS A 79 -5.60 12.34 18.44
N THR A 80 -4.61 11.63 18.97
CA THR A 80 -3.35 12.23 19.47
C THR A 80 -2.24 12.25 18.43
N LEU A 81 -2.25 11.30 17.47
CA LEU A 81 -1.19 11.12 16.48
C LEU A 81 -1.40 11.99 15.24
N VAL A 82 -2.63 12.10 14.74
CA VAL A 82 -2.93 12.84 13.51
C VAL A 82 -2.52 14.32 13.62
N PRO A 83 -2.84 15.06 14.69
CA PRO A 83 -2.37 16.45 14.83
C PRO A 83 -0.84 16.58 14.82
N ARG A 84 -0.12 15.62 15.40
CA ARG A 84 1.35 15.61 15.38
C ARG A 84 1.91 15.38 13.98
N TRP A 85 1.26 14.55 13.17
CA TRP A 85 1.64 14.34 11.77
C TRP A 85 1.39 15.60 10.94
N ILE A 86 0.30 16.31 11.19
CA ILE A 86 0.03 17.61 10.54
C ILE A 86 1.12 18.62 10.91
N GLU A 87 1.46 18.76 12.19
CA GLU A 87 2.52 19.66 12.66
C GLU A 87 3.90 19.32 12.06
N GLU A 88 4.23 18.03 11.98
CA GLU A 88 5.44 17.55 11.29
C GLU A 88 5.49 18.03 9.84
N GLU A 89 4.42 17.80 9.07
CA GLU A 89 4.37 18.18 7.66
C GLU A 89 4.34 19.71 7.46
N ARG A 90 3.66 20.46 8.34
CA ARG A 90 3.67 21.94 8.33
C ARG A 90 5.07 22.50 8.57
N ARG A 91 5.81 21.97 9.55
CA ARG A 91 7.20 22.37 9.81
C ARG A 91 8.11 22.12 8.61
N LEU A 92 7.88 21.03 7.89
CA LEU A 92 8.65 20.67 6.70
C LEU A 92 8.29 21.55 5.50
N GLN A 93 7.04 22.00 5.39
CA GLN A 93 6.64 23.03 4.44
C GLN A 93 7.18 24.41 4.80
N ALA A 94 7.35 24.73 6.08
CA ALA A 94 7.92 26.01 6.48
C ALA A 94 9.46 26.11 6.29
N GLY A 95 10.08 25.11 5.64
CA GLY A 95 11.53 24.86 5.62
C GLY A 95 12.43 26.09 5.42
N PRO A 96 13.69 26.04 5.91
CA PRO A 96 14.55 27.22 6.11
C PRO A 96 14.94 27.98 4.82
N ASP A 97 14.81 27.35 3.64
CA ASP A 97 15.35 27.89 2.37
C ASP A 97 14.27 28.23 1.32
N GLY A 98 12.98 28.30 1.70
CA GLY A 98 11.88 28.62 0.78
C GLY A 98 11.60 27.56 -0.30
N LYS A 99 12.32 26.42 -0.28
CA LYS A 99 12.10 25.24 -1.15
C LYS A 99 11.08 24.27 -0.56
N ALA A 100 9.99 24.82 -0.04
CA ALA A 100 8.91 24.05 0.56
C ALA A 100 8.26 23.10 -0.46
N PRO A 101 7.94 21.85 -0.09
CA PRO A 101 7.08 21.00 -0.90
C PRO A 101 5.69 21.67 -1.09
N SER A 102 5.32 21.97 -2.34
CA SER A 102 4.18 22.84 -2.67
C SER A 102 2.80 22.17 -2.73
N GLY A 103 2.64 20.91 -2.31
CA GLY A 103 1.33 20.23 -2.33
C GLY A 103 0.55 20.34 -1.00
N PRO A 104 -0.72 19.90 -0.92
CA PRO A 104 -1.53 20.01 0.29
C PRO A 104 -1.07 19.07 1.42
N VAL A 105 -0.94 19.59 2.66
CA VAL A 105 -0.56 18.79 3.85
C VAL A 105 -1.48 17.58 4.07
N TYR A 106 -2.78 17.75 3.81
CA TYR A 106 -3.77 16.69 3.95
C TYR A 106 -3.37 15.39 3.22
N TYR A 107 -2.89 15.47 1.97
CA TYR A 107 -2.54 14.26 1.21
C TYR A 107 -1.29 13.56 1.74
N ALA A 108 -0.34 14.30 2.33
CA ALA A 108 0.82 13.70 2.98
C ALA A 108 0.41 12.94 4.26
N VAL A 109 -0.44 13.55 5.09
CA VAL A 109 -0.96 12.90 6.31
C VAL A 109 -1.84 11.71 5.96
N PHE A 110 -2.67 11.84 4.93
CA PHE A 110 -3.52 10.76 4.45
C PHE A 110 -2.69 9.62 3.83
N ALA A 111 -1.63 9.92 3.07
CA ALA A 111 -0.69 8.90 2.58
C ALA A 111 -0.04 8.11 3.72
N ARG A 112 0.38 8.80 4.79
CA ARG A 112 0.91 8.15 5.99
C ARG A 112 -0.10 7.21 6.61
N MET A 113 -1.35 7.64 6.78
CA MET A 113 -2.44 6.81 7.30
C MET A 113 -2.67 5.56 6.44
N LEU A 114 -2.73 5.71 5.10
CA LEU A 114 -2.90 4.57 4.18
C LEU A 114 -1.71 3.61 4.26
N ASN A 115 -0.50 4.13 4.43
CA ASN A 115 0.68 3.28 4.56
C ASN A 115 0.71 2.51 5.90
N GLU A 116 0.26 3.12 6.99
CA GLU A 116 0.12 2.42 8.28
C GLU A 116 -0.91 1.28 8.18
N LEU A 117 -2.01 1.47 7.45
CA LEU A 117 -2.97 0.40 7.15
C LEU A 117 -2.32 -0.75 6.35
N ALA A 118 -1.59 -0.42 5.29
CA ALA A 118 -0.91 -1.42 4.46
C ALA A 118 0.18 -2.17 5.23
N LEU A 119 1.00 -1.46 6.01
CA LEU A 119 2.00 -2.07 6.90
C LEU A 119 1.34 -2.99 7.93
N TRP A 120 0.20 -2.57 8.50
CA TRP A 120 -0.55 -3.38 9.44
C TRP A 120 -1.07 -4.68 8.81
N GLN A 121 -1.59 -4.64 7.58
CA GLN A 121 -2.01 -5.85 6.84
C GLN A 121 -0.84 -6.82 6.59
N LEU A 122 0.36 -6.29 6.33
CA LEU A 122 1.56 -7.09 6.10
C LEU A 122 2.23 -7.59 7.40
N ALA A 123 1.99 -6.93 8.53
CA ALA A 123 2.71 -7.19 9.76
C ALA A 123 2.44 -8.62 10.29
N PRO A 124 3.49 -9.42 10.52
CA PRO A 124 3.35 -10.74 11.12
C PRO A 124 3.10 -10.63 12.63
N GLY A 125 2.32 -11.57 13.16
CA GLY A 125 2.25 -11.83 14.59
C GLY A 125 3.42 -12.70 15.08
N ASP A 126 3.24 -13.31 16.24
CA ASP A 126 4.14 -14.39 16.68
C ASP A 126 3.84 -15.71 15.96
N ALA A 127 4.67 -16.73 16.17
CA ALA A 127 4.51 -18.02 15.52
C ALA A 127 3.14 -18.69 15.78
N ALA A 128 2.56 -18.49 16.96
CA ALA A 128 1.25 -19.04 17.30
C ALA A 128 0.13 -18.33 16.54
N TYR A 129 0.18 -17.00 16.46
CA TYR A 129 -0.73 -16.18 15.68
C TYR A 129 -0.64 -16.49 14.18
N GLU A 130 0.57 -16.62 13.63
CA GLU A 130 0.78 -16.93 12.22
C GLU A 130 0.24 -18.33 11.86
N LYS A 131 0.48 -19.32 12.73
CA LYS A 131 -0.08 -20.66 12.57
C LYS A 131 -1.60 -20.64 12.60
N ALA A 132 -2.21 -20.01 13.61
CA ALA A 132 -3.66 -19.91 13.74
C ALA A 132 -4.30 -19.15 12.56
N THR A 133 -3.62 -18.11 12.08
CA THR A 133 -4.01 -17.36 10.87
C THR A 133 -4.02 -18.24 9.65
N LEU A 134 -2.97 -19.03 9.43
CA LEU A 134 -2.90 -19.94 8.30
C LEU A 134 -3.99 -21.02 8.36
N ASP A 135 -4.20 -21.61 9.52
CA ASP A 135 -5.23 -22.63 9.74
C ASP A 135 -6.63 -22.06 9.50
N ALA A 136 -6.92 -20.85 9.99
CA ALA A 136 -8.18 -20.15 9.75
C ALA A 136 -8.44 -19.88 8.26
N ILE A 137 -7.44 -19.36 7.52
CA ILE A 137 -7.57 -19.08 6.08
C ILE A 137 -7.87 -20.37 5.31
N ARG A 138 -7.22 -21.49 5.67
CA ARG A 138 -7.44 -22.77 5.00
C ARG A 138 -8.81 -23.36 5.32
N ALA A 139 -9.23 -23.28 6.57
CA ALA A 139 -10.41 -23.98 7.06
C ALA A 139 -11.73 -23.37 6.58
N THR A 140 -11.84 -22.04 6.45
CA THR A 140 -13.12 -21.40 6.19
C THR A 140 -13.10 -20.43 5.00
N PRO A 141 -14.05 -20.58 4.04
CA PRO A 141 -14.26 -19.56 3.01
C PRO A 141 -14.74 -18.20 3.54
N ALA A 142 -15.26 -18.16 4.78
CA ALA A 142 -15.84 -16.95 5.36
C ALA A 142 -14.82 -15.80 5.49
N VAL A 143 -13.51 -16.10 5.56
CA VAL A 143 -12.43 -15.09 5.54
C VAL A 143 -12.43 -14.21 4.29
N CYS A 144 -13.06 -14.69 3.20
CA CYS A 144 -13.23 -13.96 1.95
C CYS A 144 -14.68 -13.53 1.70
N ALA A 145 -15.63 -13.88 2.58
CA ALA A 145 -17.07 -13.69 2.37
C ALA A 145 -17.62 -12.42 3.04
N ASN A 146 -16.81 -11.37 3.13
CA ASN A 146 -17.23 -10.06 3.64
C ASN A 146 -18.03 -9.34 2.53
N ALA A 147 -19.21 -9.88 2.24
CA ALA A 147 -20.13 -9.43 1.21
C ALA A 147 -20.91 -8.22 1.69
N GLY A 148 -20.29 -7.05 1.65
CA GLY A 148 -20.97 -5.80 1.97
C GLY A 148 -19.99 -4.69 2.33
N HIS A 149 -19.83 -3.73 1.43
CA HIS A 149 -19.21 -2.41 1.66
C HIS A 149 -17.71 -2.31 1.36
N ASP A 150 -17.15 -1.14 1.58
CA ASP A 150 -16.26 -0.47 0.65
C ASP A 150 -14.77 -0.72 0.93
N ARG A 151 -13.89 0.12 0.37
CA ARG A 151 -12.43 0.25 0.59
C ARG A 151 -11.92 0.33 2.05
N HIS A 152 -12.71 -0.07 3.05
CA HIS A 152 -12.52 0.18 4.47
C HIS A 152 -12.70 -1.09 5.34
N HIS A 153 -12.39 -2.28 4.81
CA HIS A 153 -12.65 -3.57 5.49
C HIS A 153 -11.46 -4.24 6.15
N ASP A 154 -10.34 -3.53 6.28
CA ASP A 154 -9.12 -4.07 6.89
C ASP A 154 -9.40 -4.66 8.27
N PHE A 155 -10.04 -3.88 9.15
CA PHE A 155 -10.33 -4.31 10.52
C PHE A 155 -11.33 -5.47 10.57
N LEU A 156 -12.45 -5.36 9.85
CA LEU A 156 -13.44 -6.42 9.75
C LEU A 156 -12.80 -7.74 9.32
N THR A 157 -11.98 -7.71 8.27
CA THR A 157 -11.35 -8.92 7.71
C THR A 157 -10.45 -9.60 8.73
N ARG A 158 -9.72 -8.84 9.56
CA ARG A 158 -8.90 -9.42 10.62
C ARG A 158 -9.76 -10.04 11.73
N ILE A 159 -10.84 -9.39 12.15
CA ILE A 159 -11.72 -9.91 13.21
C ILE A 159 -12.48 -11.16 12.75
N VAL A 160 -12.99 -11.19 11.52
CA VAL A 160 -13.61 -12.40 10.93
C VAL A 160 -12.61 -13.56 10.87
N ARG A 161 -11.35 -13.27 10.52
CA ARG A 161 -10.28 -14.27 10.58
C ARG A 161 -10.01 -14.75 12.01
N VAL A 162 -10.04 -13.87 13.01
CA VAL A 162 -9.93 -14.28 14.43
C VAL A 162 -11.11 -15.15 14.84
N GLN A 163 -12.34 -14.84 14.41
CA GLN A 163 -13.50 -15.71 14.67
C GLN A 163 -13.31 -17.13 14.11
N ALA A 164 -12.68 -17.21 12.93
CA ALA A 164 -12.36 -18.48 12.29
C ALA A 164 -11.25 -19.29 12.99
N MET A 165 -10.50 -18.69 13.93
CA MET A 165 -9.50 -19.40 14.71
C MET A 165 -10.15 -20.30 15.78
N PRO A 166 -9.44 -21.35 16.24
CA PRO A 166 -9.88 -22.15 17.38
C PRO A 166 -10.19 -21.25 18.60
N PRO A 167 -11.28 -21.51 19.36
CA PRO A 167 -11.70 -20.64 20.47
C PRO A 167 -10.58 -20.26 21.44
N GLN A 168 -9.72 -21.23 21.77
CA GLN A 168 -8.57 -21.05 22.67
C GLN A 168 -7.48 -20.10 22.13
N ALA A 169 -7.41 -19.88 20.82
CA ALA A 169 -6.41 -18.99 20.20
C ALA A 169 -6.91 -17.54 20.06
N ARG A 170 -8.23 -17.30 20.16
CA ARG A 170 -8.83 -16.00 19.81
C ARG A 170 -8.37 -14.86 20.71
N ALA A 171 -8.29 -15.08 22.02
CA ALA A 171 -7.86 -14.06 22.97
C ALA A 171 -6.41 -13.62 22.72
N ALA A 172 -5.50 -14.57 22.50
CA ALA A 172 -4.11 -14.28 22.15
C ALA A 172 -3.99 -13.57 20.78
N ALA A 173 -4.86 -13.94 19.83
CA ALA A 173 -4.90 -13.29 18.53
C ALA A 173 -5.36 -11.82 18.63
N LEU A 174 -6.40 -11.52 19.40
CA LEU A 174 -6.85 -10.15 19.66
C LEU A 174 -5.78 -9.32 20.39
N ALA A 175 -5.06 -9.91 21.34
CA ALA A 175 -3.93 -9.24 21.99
C ALA A 175 -2.81 -8.92 20.98
N THR A 176 -2.56 -9.82 20.02
CA THR A 176 -1.63 -9.55 18.91
C THR A 176 -2.13 -8.41 18.02
N GLU A 177 -3.41 -8.38 17.66
CA GLU A 177 -3.99 -7.28 16.86
C GLU A 177 -3.81 -5.92 17.57
N ARG A 178 -4.09 -5.87 18.87
CA ARG A 178 -3.88 -4.68 19.70
C ARG A 178 -2.42 -4.22 19.67
N ARG A 179 -1.47 -5.14 19.88
CA ARG A 179 -0.03 -4.86 19.84
C ARG A 179 0.43 -4.35 18.47
N LEU A 180 -0.10 -4.92 17.38
CA LEU A 180 0.22 -4.47 16.02
C LEU A 180 -0.29 -3.05 15.77
N LEU A 181 -1.51 -2.73 16.24
CA LEU A 181 -2.08 -1.38 16.16
C LEU A 181 -1.37 -0.35 17.04
N GLU A 182 -0.75 -0.77 18.14
CA GLU A 182 0.08 0.07 19.01
C GLU A 182 1.42 0.46 18.39
N ALA A 183 1.83 -0.18 17.30
CA ALA A 183 3.05 0.15 16.56
C ALA A 183 2.89 1.38 15.66
N TRP A 184 1.65 1.81 15.38
CA TRP A 184 1.37 2.93 14.49
C TRP A 184 2.02 4.23 14.99
N GLY A 185 2.63 4.97 14.07
CA GLY A 185 3.37 6.20 14.38
C GLY A 185 4.74 5.97 15.02
N LYS A 186 5.20 4.72 15.17
CA LYS A 186 6.55 4.35 15.62
C LYS A 186 7.40 3.88 14.43
N PRO A 187 8.74 3.83 14.56
CA PRO A 187 9.58 3.21 13.54
C PRO A 187 9.17 1.76 13.29
N HIS A 188 9.01 1.40 12.02
CA HIS A 188 8.64 0.06 11.59
C HIS A 188 9.86 -0.75 11.18
N PRO A 189 9.88 -2.08 11.40
CA PRO A 189 10.82 -2.93 10.71
C PRO A 189 10.58 -2.86 9.19
N ALA A 190 11.61 -3.20 8.41
CA ALA A 190 11.45 -3.29 6.95
C ALA A 190 10.34 -4.31 6.63
N PRO A 191 9.31 -3.93 5.85
CA PRO A 191 8.27 -4.87 5.46
C PRO A 191 8.88 -5.97 4.58
N PRO A 192 8.29 -7.18 4.59
CA PRO A 192 8.77 -8.27 3.75
C PRO A 192 8.83 -7.83 2.28
N PRO A 193 9.76 -8.36 1.46
CA PRO A 193 9.79 -8.05 0.04
C PRO A 193 8.51 -8.54 -0.65
N TRP A 194 8.17 -7.92 -1.79
CA TRP A 194 7.11 -8.47 -2.65
C TRP A 194 7.50 -9.88 -3.12
N PRO A 195 6.55 -10.81 -3.19
CA PRO A 195 6.79 -12.09 -3.84
C PRO A 195 7.12 -11.90 -5.32
N ASP A 196 8.11 -12.63 -5.82
CA ASP A 196 8.42 -12.74 -7.24
C ASP A 196 8.31 -14.21 -7.69
N PRO A 197 7.43 -14.54 -8.65
CA PRO A 197 6.39 -13.68 -9.22
C PRO A 197 5.33 -13.26 -8.18
N LEU A 198 4.56 -12.22 -8.50
CA LEU A 198 3.42 -11.83 -7.68
C LEU A 198 2.44 -13.01 -7.56
N PRO A 199 1.76 -13.18 -6.41
CA PRO A 199 0.89 -14.35 -6.19
C PRO A 199 -0.28 -14.40 -7.19
N GLN A 200 -0.80 -13.25 -7.61
CA GLN A 200 -1.79 -13.17 -8.68
C GLN A 200 -1.25 -13.59 -10.05
N GLU A 201 -0.02 -13.23 -10.38
CA GLU A 201 0.60 -13.59 -11.65
C GLU A 201 0.88 -15.09 -11.68
N ALA A 202 1.47 -15.63 -10.61
CA ALA A 202 1.81 -17.04 -10.46
C ALA A 202 0.55 -17.93 -10.53
N GLY A 203 -0.51 -17.54 -9.82
CA GLY A 203 -1.78 -18.25 -9.88
C GLY A 203 -2.46 -18.15 -11.25
N MET A 204 -2.40 -17.00 -11.92
CA MET A 204 -2.98 -16.84 -13.26
C MET A 204 -2.20 -17.61 -14.32
N GLU A 205 -0.88 -17.72 -14.18
CA GLU A 205 -0.06 -18.60 -15.01
C GLU A 205 -0.48 -20.06 -14.85
N ALA A 206 -0.70 -20.53 -13.61
CA ALA A 206 -1.22 -21.87 -13.36
C ALA A 206 -2.62 -22.07 -13.99
N VAL A 207 -3.50 -21.07 -13.95
CA VAL A 207 -4.80 -21.10 -14.64
C VAL A 207 -4.63 -21.22 -16.16
N VAL A 208 -3.70 -20.47 -16.75
CA VAL A 208 -3.38 -20.57 -18.19
C VAL A 208 -2.91 -21.97 -18.55
N GLN A 209 -2.02 -22.56 -17.74
CA GLN A 209 -1.55 -23.94 -17.93
C GLN A 209 -2.70 -24.96 -17.88
N ILE A 210 -3.66 -24.81 -16.95
CA ILE A 210 -4.84 -25.67 -16.89
C ILE A 210 -5.66 -25.55 -18.19
N ARG A 211 -5.91 -24.32 -18.67
CA ARG A 211 -6.69 -24.06 -19.89
C ARG A 211 -6.03 -24.66 -21.15
N SER A 212 -4.70 -24.71 -21.20
CA SER A 212 -3.95 -25.29 -22.32
C SER A 212 -3.75 -26.80 -22.22
N GLY A 213 -4.38 -27.48 -21.25
CA GLY A 213 -4.22 -28.92 -21.04
C GLY A 213 -2.85 -29.31 -20.47
N GLY A 214 -2.13 -28.37 -19.87
CA GLY A 214 -0.83 -28.58 -19.23
C GLY A 214 -0.93 -29.24 -17.86
N ALA A 215 0.17 -29.18 -17.11
CA ALA A 215 0.25 -29.76 -15.77
C ALA A 215 -0.78 -29.12 -14.83
N ARG A 216 -1.54 -29.95 -14.12
CA ARG A 216 -2.54 -29.49 -13.14
C ARG A 216 -1.88 -29.20 -11.79
N PRO A 217 -2.23 -28.09 -11.12
CA PRO A 217 -1.82 -27.84 -9.74
C PRO A 217 -2.30 -28.95 -8.79
N PRO A 218 -1.63 -29.14 -7.63
CA PRO A 218 -1.99 -30.16 -6.66
C PRO A 218 -3.38 -29.97 -6.04
N LEU A 219 -3.93 -28.75 -6.07
CA LEU A 219 -5.28 -28.45 -5.58
C LEU A 219 -6.16 -27.93 -6.71
N ALA A 220 -7.36 -28.51 -6.82
CA ALA A 220 -8.38 -28.04 -7.74
C ALA A 220 -8.92 -26.65 -7.35
N LEU A 221 -9.33 -25.87 -8.35
CA LEU A 221 -10.15 -24.68 -8.13
C LEU A 221 -11.50 -25.08 -7.52
N SER A 222 -12.09 -24.20 -6.71
CA SER A 222 -13.49 -24.37 -6.31
C SER A 222 -14.41 -24.25 -7.54
N PRO A 223 -15.64 -24.80 -7.53
CA PRO A 223 -16.54 -24.71 -8.68
C PRO A 223 -16.78 -23.27 -9.16
N VAL A 224 -16.94 -22.32 -8.23
CA VAL A 224 -17.13 -20.89 -8.55
C VAL A 224 -15.88 -20.32 -9.21
N LEU A 225 -14.69 -20.54 -8.64
CA LEU A 225 -13.45 -20.07 -9.24
C LEU A 225 -13.19 -20.73 -10.60
N ALA A 226 -13.52 -22.02 -10.76
CA ALA A 226 -13.41 -22.72 -12.02
C ALA A 226 -14.33 -22.14 -13.10
N SER A 227 -15.57 -21.76 -12.77
CA SER A 227 -16.47 -21.07 -13.71
C SER A 227 -15.84 -19.76 -14.19
N ILE A 228 -15.49 -18.88 -13.24
CA ILE A 228 -14.94 -17.55 -13.51
C ILE A 228 -13.62 -17.63 -14.28
N LEU A 229 -12.71 -18.50 -13.85
CA LEU A 229 -11.35 -18.57 -14.38
C LEU A 229 -11.21 -19.50 -15.57
N LEU A 230 -11.98 -20.57 -15.73
CA LEU A 230 -11.79 -21.52 -16.84
C LEU A 230 -12.84 -21.34 -17.94
N ALA A 231 -14.11 -21.16 -17.56
CA ALA A 231 -15.20 -20.99 -18.52
C ALA A 231 -15.31 -19.53 -18.99
N GLU A 232 -15.47 -18.58 -18.07
CA GLU A 232 -15.66 -17.15 -18.37
C GLU A 232 -14.34 -16.44 -18.72
N ARG A 233 -13.22 -17.03 -18.28
CA ARG A 233 -11.85 -16.56 -18.53
C ARG A 233 -11.60 -15.13 -18.04
N GLU A 234 -12.22 -14.75 -16.94
CA GLU A 234 -12.02 -13.43 -16.36
C GLU A 234 -10.55 -13.16 -16.00
N ARG A 235 -10.18 -11.88 -16.02
CA ARG A 235 -8.88 -11.40 -15.56
C ARG A 235 -8.93 -11.18 -14.05
N TYR A 236 -7.79 -11.34 -13.38
CA TYR A 236 -7.71 -11.08 -11.94
C TYR A 236 -8.22 -9.67 -11.56
N ASP A 237 -7.81 -8.63 -12.29
CA ASP A 237 -8.16 -7.24 -11.99
C ASP A 237 -9.66 -6.91 -12.20
N SER A 238 -10.41 -7.74 -12.93
CA SER A 238 -11.85 -7.55 -13.13
C SER A 238 -12.69 -8.23 -12.06
N MET A 239 -12.10 -9.09 -11.23
CA MET A 239 -12.82 -9.84 -10.22
C MET A 239 -13.16 -8.96 -9.02
N PRO A 240 -14.37 -9.09 -8.45
CA PRO A 240 -14.69 -8.42 -7.20
C PRO A 240 -13.80 -8.96 -6.07
N TRP A 241 -13.58 -8.15 -5.03
CA TRP A 241 -12.68 -8.47 -3.93
C TRP A 241 -12.90 -9.88 -3.31
N PRO A 242 -14.14 -10.35 -3.02
CA PRO A 242 -14.35 -11.69 -2.48
C PRO A 242 -13.79 -12.80 -3.37
N THR A 243 -13.91 -12.63 -4.69
CA THR A 243 -13.38 -13.57 -5.69
C THR A 243 -11.85 -13.51 -5.74
N ARG A 244 -11.26 -12.30 -5.70
CA ARG A 244 -9.80 -12.13 -5.59
C ARG A 244 -9.24 -12.78 -4.33
N CYS A 245 -9.87 -12.57 -3.18
CA CYS A 245 -9.48 -13.24 -1.93
C CYS A 245 -9.61 -14.76 -2.04
N ALA A 246 -10.72 -15.28 -2.58
CA ALA A 246 -10.91 -16.72 -2.76
C ALA A 246 -9.84 -17.34 -3.66
N PHE A 247 -9.47 -16.64 -4.74
CA PHE A 247 -8.38 -17.04 -5.62
C PHE A 247 -7.03 -17.05 -4.89
N GLN A 248 -6.71 -16.01 -4.12
CA GLN A 248 -5.46 -15.96 -3.34
C GLN A 248 -5.41 -17.06 -2.28
N ARG A 249 -6.55 -17.41 -1.68
CA ARG A 249 -6.66 -18.53 -0.74
C ARG A 249 -6.43 -19.88 -1.43
N TRP A 250 -6.92 -20.07 -2.66
CA TRP A 250 -6.57 -21.25 -3.46
C TRP A 250 -5.07 -21.29 -3.76
N TRP A 251 -4.48 -20.17 -4.19
CA TRP A 251 -3.05 -20.09 -4.50
C TRP A 251 -2.15 -20.32 -3.27
N LEU A 252 -2.55 -19.83 -2.10
CA LEU A 252 -1.91 -20.15 -0.82
C LEU A 252 -1.87 -21.67 -0.59
N GLY A 253 -3.00 -22.36 -0.78
CA GLY A 253 -3.08 -23.81 -0.67
C GLY A 253 -2.17 -24.54 -1.66
N VAL A 254 -2.15 -24.09 -2.92
CA VAL A 254 -1.28 -24.64 -3.96
C VAL A 254 0.19 -24.46 -3.57
N SER A 255 0.58 -23.27 -3.15
CA SER A 255 1.95 -22.94 -2.75
C SER A 255 2.44 -23.83 -1.61
N LEU A 256 1.60 -24.05 -0.59
CA LEU A 256 1.91 -24.96 0.52
C LEU A 256 2.04 -26.41 0.06
N ALA A 257 1.15 -26.88 -0.82
CA ALA A 257 1.20 -28.23 -1.38
C ALA A 257 2.45 -28.46 -2.27
N GLN A 258 3.00 -27.39 -2.84
CA GLN A 258 4.27 -27.38 -3.57
C GLN A 258 5.50 -27.30 -2.66
N GLY A 259 5.32 -27.29 -1.33
CA GLY A 259 6.41 -27.26 -0.36
C GLY A 259 6.96 -25.87 -0.05
N ARG A 260 6.28 -24.78 -0.45
CA ARG A 260 6.71 -23.43 -0.04
C ARG A 260 6.59 -23.26 1.48
N PRO A 261 7.58 -22.61 2.14
CA PRO A 261 7.51 -22.33 3.57
C PRO A 261 6.24 -21.56 3.94
N ALA A 262 5.64 -21.90 5.09
CA ALA A 262 4.37 -21.32 5.54
C ALA A 262 4.43 -19.78 5.67
N ALA A 263 5.53 -19.24 6.19
CA ALA A 263 5.72 -17.80 6.33
C ALA A 263 5.78 -17.08 4.98
N GLU A 264 6.45 -17.66 3.99
CA GLU A 264 6.52 -17.11 2.63
C GLU A 264 5.15 -17.16 1.94
N ALA A 265 4.47 -18.30 2.03
CA ALA A 265 3.14 -18.48 1.44
C ALA A 265 2.11 -17.53 2.06
N LEU A 266 2.15 -17.32 3.38
CA LEU A 266 1.27 -16.39 4.08
C LEU A 266 1.61 -14.93 3.77
N THR A 267 2.89 -14.59 3.62
CA THR A 267 3.32 -13.27 3.14
C THR A 267 2.80 -13.01 1.72
N ALA A 268 2.89 -14.00 0.83
CA ALA A 268 2.33 -13.90 -0.50
C ALA A 268 0.80 -13.72 -0.48
N PHE A 269 0.09 -14.46 0.37
CA PHE A 269 -1.35 -14.25 0.56
C PHE A 269 -1.67 -12.81 0.99
N ARG A 270 -0.95 -12.26 1.98
CA ARG A 270 -1.13 -10.88 2.45
C ARG A 270 -0.95 -9.86 1.34
N TYR A 271 0.10 -9.99 0.52
CA TYR A 271 0.30 -9.12 -0.64
C TYR A 271 -0.79 -9.29 -1.69
N GLY A 272 -1.26 -10.52 -1.93
CA GLY A 272 -2.34 -10.79 -2.88
C GLY A 272 -3.70 -10.25 -2.44
N THR A 273 -3.89 -9.97 -1.16
CA THR A 273 -5.12 -9.40 -0.59
C THR A 273 -4.92 -7.99 -0.03
N LEU A 274 -3.77 -7.38 -0.30
CA LEU A 274 -3.41 -6.07 0.24
C LEU A 274 -4.31 -5.00 -0.35
N ILE A 275 -4.99 -4.24 0.51
CA ILE A 275 -5.73 -3.05 0.06
C ILE A 275 -4.74 -1.90 -0.14
N THR A 276 -4.40 -1.63 -1.39
CA THR A 276 -3.51 -0.50 -1.77
C THR A 276 -4.29 0.80 -1.92
N ALA A 277 -3.58 1.93 -1.99
CA ALA A 277 -4.19 3.23 -2.26
C ALA A 277 -4.92 3.24 -3.62
N GLY A 278 -4.36 2.54 -4.62
CA GLY A 278 -4.97 2.33 -5.93
C GLY A 278 -6.29 1.58 -5.83
N GLU A 279 -6.30 0.45 -5.13
CA GLU A 279 -7.51 -0.37 -4.93
C GLU A 279 -8.59 0.38 -4.16
N GLY A 280 -8.22 1.09 -3.09
CA GLY A 280 -9.19 1.80 -2.26
C GLY A 280 -9.74 3.07 -2.91
N PHE A 281 -8.89 3.85 -3.58
CA PHE A 281 -9.22 5.23 -3.96
C PHE A 281 -8.93 5.59 -5.42
N GLY A 282 -8.18 4.78 -6.15
CA GLY A 282 -7.77 5.07 -7.53
C GLY A 282 -8.96 5.38 -8.44
N ASP A 283 -10.00 4.57 -8.33
CA ASP A 283 -11.26 4.72 -9.07
C ASP A 283 -11.93 6.10 -8.88
N ALA A 284 -11.87 6.67 -7.67
CA ALA A 284 -12.45 7.99 -7.39
C ALA A 284 -11.63 9.12 -8.03
N PHE A 285 -10.31 8.99 -8.05
CA PHE A 285 -9.41 9.99 -8.62
C PHE A 285 -9.34 9.91 -10.15
N GLU A 286 -9.44 8.72 -10.73
CA GLU A 286 -9.40 8.56 -12.18
C GLU A 286 -10.71 8.99 -12.84
N ARG A 287 -11.86 8.82 -12.15
CA ARG A 287 -13.20 9.24 -12.61
C ARG A 287 -13.47 10.75 -12.62
N GLU A 288 -12.71 11.59 -11.90
CA GLU A 288 -12.91 13.06 -11.84
C GLU A 288 -12.69 13.78 -13.19
N ALA A 289 -12.20 13.11 -14.24
CA ALA A 289 -12.37 13.62 -15.61
C ALA A 289 -13.68 13.08 -16.18
N GLY A 290 -14.60 13.97 -16.56
CA GLY A 290 -15.91 13.67 -17.13
C GLY A 290 -15.89 12.87 -18.44
N THR A 291 -15.46 11.61 -18.38
CA THR A 291 -15.60 10.62 -19.42
C THR A 291 -16.26 9.40 -18.79
N ALA A 292 -17.55 9.25 -19.08
CA ALA A 292 -18.30 8.03 -18.85
C ALA A 292 -17.45 6.82 -19.23
N ARG A 293 -17.19 5.92 -18.26
CA ARG A 293 -16.72 4.53 -18.43
C ARG A 293 -16.02 4.32 -19.78
N THR A 294 -14.89 5.01 -19.98
CA THR A 294 -14.18 4.94 -21.25
C THR A 294 -13.81 3.48 -21.42
N LYS A 295 -14.35 2.84 -22.46
CA LYS A 295 -13.96 1.49 -22.88
C LYS A 295 -12.44 1.35 -22.73
N PRO A 296 -11.93 0.18 -22.30
CA PRO A 296 -10.49 -0.04 -22.21
C PRO A 296 -9.85 0.49 -23.50
N ARG A 297 -8.92 1.44 -23.37
CA ARG A 297 -8.31 2.12 -24.51
C ARG A 297 -7.66 1.03 -25.35
N THR A 298 -8.30 0.69 -26.46
CA THR A 298 -8.04 -0.51 -27.26
C THR A 298 -6.87 -0.31 -28.23
N ALA A 299 -5.95 0.59 -27.91
CA ALA A 299 -4.75 0.80 -28.69
C ALA A 299 -3.55 0.93 -27.76
N ALA A 300 -2.73 -0.12 -27.78
CA ALA A 300 -1.33 -0.05 -27.38
C ALA A 300 -0.67 1.12 -28.13
N SER A 301 -0.19 2.11 -27.38
CA SER A 301 0.51 3.27 -27.92
C SER A 301 1.99 3.11 -27.60
N ALA A 302 2.86 3.37 -28.58
CA ALA A 302 4.31 3.40 -28.37
C ALA A 302 4.77 4.62 -27.53
N ALA A 303 3.91 5.62 -27.33
CA ALA A 303 4.20 6.74 -26.44
C ALA A 303 4.16 6.31 -24.95
N PRO A 304 5.01 6.92 -24.10
CA PRO A 304 4.94 6.72 -22.64
C PRO A 304 3.52 6.93 -22.11
N PRO A 305 3.09 6.15 -21.10
CA PRO A 305 1.78 6.31 -20.50
C PRO A 305 1.67 7.68 -19.81
N ALA A 306 0.46 8.24 -19.79
CA ALA A 306 0.18 9.44 -19.00
C ALA A 306 0.41 9.16 -17.50
N TYR A 307 0.82 10.19 -16.78
CA TYR A 307 1.03 10.10 -15.33
C TYR A 307 -0.29 9.81 -14.60
N PRO A 308 -0.38 8.81 -13.70
CA PRO A 308 -1.59 8.54 -12.94
C PRO A 308 -2.02 9.74 -12.09
N LYS A 309 -3.31 10.04 -12.04
CA LYS A 309 -3.81 11.19 -11.26
C LYS A 309 -3.69 10.94 -9.77
N MET A 310 -3.92 9.70 -9.34
CA MET A 310 -3.70 9.33 -7.94
C MET A 310 -2.23 9.56 -7.55
N ALA A 311 -1.28 9.17 -8.41
CA ALA A 311 0.15 9.39 -8.16
C ALA A 311 0.44 10.89 -8.01
N ALA A 312 -0.09 11.72 -8.93
CA ALA A 312 0.04 13.17 -8.85
C ALA A 312 -0.59 13.77 -7.59
N ARG A 313 -1.73 13.22 -7.13
CA ARG A 313 -2.44 13.72 -5.95
C ARG A 313 -1.66 13.49 -4.66
N PHE A 314 -0.97 12.35 -4.56
CA PHE A 314 -0.22 11.94 -3.38
C PHE A 314 1.27 12.23 -3.48
N ASP A 315 1.71 12.97 -4.51
CA ASP A 315 3.13 13.23 -4.79
C ASP A 315 3.96 11.91 -4.86
N VAL A 316 3.37 10.85 -5.41
CA VAL A 316 4.00 9.53 -5.56
C VAL A 316 4.95 9.61 -6.75
N THR A 317 6.24 9.35 -6.55
CA THR A 317 7.26 9.33 -7.60
C THR A 317 8.13 8.08 -7.44
N GLY A 318 8.98 7.76 -8.42
CA GLY A 318 9.95 6.69 -8.26
C GLY A 318 10.31 5.95 -9.53
N VAL A 319 10.75 4.70 -9.36
CA VAL A 319 11.17 3.83 -10.46
C VAL A 319 10.45 2.49 -10.37
N THR A 320 9.90 2.02 -11.47
CA THR A 320 9.48 0.62 -11.64
C THR A 320 10.40 -0.09 -12.62
N ARG A 321 10.86 -1.29 -12.27
CA ARG A 321 11.65 -2.14 -13.15
C ARG A 321 10.77 -3.27 -13.65
N VAL A 322 10.71 -3.42 -14.97
CA VAL A 322 9.82 -4.38 -15.65
C VAL A 322 10.67 -5.38 -16.43
N THR A 323 10.35 -6.65 -16.29
CA THR A 323 10.84 -7.70 -17.20
C THR A 323 9.77 -8.00 -18.24
N ARG A 324 10.19 -8.23 -19.49
CA ARG A 324 9.33 -8.56 -20.62
C ARG A 324 9.88 -9.76 -21.35
N ARG A 325 9.00 -10.74 -21.65
CA ARG A 325 9.32 -11.92 -22.45
C ARG A 325 8.68 -11.84 -23.82
N PHE A 326 9.37 -12.43 -24.80
CA PHE A 326 8.98 -12.41 -26.20
C PHE A 326 8.72 -13.81 -26.71
N ASP A 327 7.82 -13.93 -27.68
CA ASP A 327 7.70 -15.15 -28.48
C ASP A 327 8.80 -15.25 -29.54
N ALA A 328 8.80 -16.37 -30.28
CA ALA A 328 9.73 -16.61 -31.38
C ALA A 328 9.61 -15.58 -32.52
N GLY A 329 8.49 -14.86 -32.62
CA GLY A 329 8.27 -13.78 -33.58
C GLY A 329 8.73 -12.41 -33.07
N GLY A 330 9.33 -12.34 -31.88
CA GLY A 330 9.78 -11.08 -31.29
C GLY A 330 8.64 -10.20 -30.79
N LYS A 331 7.44 -10.75 -30.60
CA LYS A 331 6.29 -10.05 -30.00
C LYS A 331 6.30 -10.24 -28.49
N PRO A 332 6.05 -9.19 -27.69
CA PRO A 332 5.93 -9.33 -26.26
C PRO A 332 4.70 -10.17 -25.89
N VAL A 333 4.90 -11.21 -25.10
CA VAL A 333 3.84 -12.14 -24.66
C VAL A 333 3.60 -12.09 -23.16
N GLN A 334 4.56 -11.61 -22.38
CA GLN A 334 4.46 -11.49 -20.93
C GLN A 334 5.29 -10.29 -20.47
N ALA A 335 4.81 -9.59 -19.44
CA ALA A 335 5.57 -8.61 -18.70
C ALA A 335 5.19 -8.66 -17.22
N SER A 336 6.15 -8.42 -16.34
CA SER A 336 5.93 -8.33 -14.88
C SER A 336 6.84 -7.29 -14.26
N VAL A 337 6.36 -6.65 -13.19
CA VAL A 337 7.18 -5.71 -12.40
C VAL A 337 8.02 -6.50 -11.40
N ILE A 338 9.34 -6.37 -11.49
CA ILE A 338 10.31 -7.12 -10.67
C ILE A 338 10.93 -6.30 -9.55
N ASP A 339 10.86 -4.96 -9.62
CA ASP A 339 11.40 -4.09 -8.57
C ASP A 339 10.70 -2.72 -8.58
N ARG A 340 10.62 -2.09 -7.41
CA ARG A 340 9.93 -0.82 -7.18
C ARG A 340 10.75 0.01 -6.19
N ARG A 341 11.08 1.24 -6.58
CA ARG A 341 11.67 2.23 -5.68
C ARG A 341 10.78 3.46 -5.69
N ILE A 342 9.77 3.44 -4.81
CA ILE A 342 8.72 4.46 -4.74
C ILE A 342 8.96 5.41 -3.57
N GLN A 343 8.68 6.68 -3.79
CA GLN A 343 8.70 7.74 -2.79
C GLN A 343 7.32 8.41 -2.78
N VAL A 344 6.86 8.78 -1.58
CA VAL A 344 5.55 9.41 -1.39
C VAL A 344 5.69 10.45 -0.29
N ARG A 345 5.13 11.63 -0.52
CA ARG A 345 5.16 12.66 0.51
C ARG A 345 4.37 12.23 1.75
N GLY A 346 4.90 12.53 2.93
CA GLY A 346 4.31 12.13 4.21
C GLY A 346 4.74 10.75 4.72
N ILE A 347 5.44 9.96 3.90
CA ILE A 347 5.99 8.65 4.30
C ILE A 347 7.52 8.77 4.37
N ARG A 348 8.09 8.53 5.54
CA ARG A 348 9.53 8.69 5.81
C ARG A 348 10.03 7.52 6.66
N GLY A 349 11.25 7.06 6.39
CA GLY A 349 11.90 6.00 7.18
C GLY A 349 11.32 4.58 6.99
N VAL A 350 10.34 4.40 6.10
CA VAL A 350 9.72 3.11 5.79
C VAL A 350 9.32 3.05 4.31
N ARG A 351 9.18 1.84 3.75
CA ARG A 351 8.67 1.64 2.38
C ARG A 351 7.20 2.09 2.28
N PRO A 352 6.80 2.80 1.21
CA PRO A 352 5.42 3.25 0.99
C PRO A 352 4.55 2.13 0.39
N VAL A 353 4.44 1.01 1.12
CA VAL A 353 3.74 -0.22 0.72
C VAL A 353 2.36 0.05 0.10
N ALA A 354 1.58 0.98 0.65
CA ALA A 354 0.24 1.31 0.12
C ALA A 354 0.25 1.86 -1.32
N PHE A 355 1.40 2.33 -1.81
CA PHE A 355 1.55 3.00 -3.10
C PHE A 355 2.47 2.26 -4.06
N GLU A 356 3.07 1.15 -3.65
CA GLU A 356 4.08 0.47 -4.46
C GLU A 356 3.52 0.01 -5.82
N ASP A 357 2.26 -0.42 -5.88
CA ASP A 357 1.59 -0.88 -7.10
C ASP A 357 1.05 0.24 -8.01
N THR A 358 1.18 1.51 -7.60
CA THR A 358 0.57 2.69 -8.26
C THR A 358 0.85 2.75 -9.77
N PHE A 359 2.04 2.31 -10.19
CA PHE A 359 2.48 2.38 -11.58
C PHE A 359 2.47 1.02 -12.30
N ASP A 360 2.20 -0.08 -11.60
CA ASP A 360 2.44 -1.44 -12.11
C ASP A 360 1.60 -1.75 -13.35
N ALA A 361 0.30 -1.49 -13.28
CA ALA A 361 -0.61 -1.78 -14.40
C ALA A 361 -0.24 -0.98 -15.67
N LEU A 362 0.15 0.30 -15.51
CA LEU A 362 0.61 1.13 -16.63
C LEU A 362 1.96 0.66 -17.16
N ALA A 363 2.88 0.27 -16.28
CA ALA A 363 4.19 -0.22 -16.65
C ALA A 363 4.10 -1.54 -17.43
N VAL A 364 3.28 -2.48 -16.95
CA VAL A 364 3.00 -3.75 -17.65
C VAL A 364 2.27 -3.51 -18.96
N HIS A 365 1.27 -2.64 -19.00
CA HIS A 365 0.56 -2.31 -20.24
C HIS A 365 1.50 -1.68 -21.27
N TYR A 366 2.37 -0.75 -20.86
CA TYR A 366 3.37 -0.14 -21.73
C TYR A 366 4.38 -1.18 -22.24
N ALA A 367 4.86 -2.07 -21.35
CA ALA A 367 5.74 -3.16 -21.71
C ALA A 367 5.12 -4.06 -22.78
N LEU A 368 3.85 -4.44 -22.65
CA LEU A 368 3.16 -5.29 -23.61
C LEU A 368 2.76 -4.55 -24.90
N GLY A 369 2.53 -3.24 -24.82
CA GLY A 369 2.03 -2.42 -25.93
C GLY A 369 3.10 -1.80 -26.82
N GLY A 370 4.36 -1.69 -26.38
CA GLY A 370 5.42 -1.08 -27.16
C GLY A 370 5.67 -1.84 -28.48
N ALA A 371 5.64 -1.12 -29.61
CA ALA A 371 5.97 -1.59 -30.96
C ALA A 371 7.44 -2.02 -31.15
N SER A 372 8.15 -2.26 -30.05
CA SER A 372 9.56 -2.64 -30.06
C SER A 372 9.65 -4.15 -30.29
N VAL A 373 9.96 -4.55 -31.52
CA VAL A 373 10.53 -5.87 -31.83
C VAL A 373 11.79 -6.02 -30.97
N ALA A 374 12.00 -7.20 -30.39
CA ALA A 374 13.21 -7.50 -29.63
C ALA A 374 14.46 -7.13 -30.46
N PRO A 375 15.39 -6.27 -29.98
CA PRO A 375 16.69 -6.08 -30.63
C PRO A 375 17.32 -7.42 -30.99
N SER A 376 17.77 -7.57 -32.24
CA SER A 376 18.37 -8.81 -32.73
C SER A 376 19.48 -9.28 -31.79
N GLY A 377 19.35 -10.49 -31.24
CA GLY A 377 20.32 -11.06 -30.29
C GLY A 377 20.01 -10.85 -28.80
N SER A 378 18.92 -10.17 -28.44
CA SER A 378 18.49 -10.13 -27.04
C SER A 378 17.94 -11.48 -26.60
N GLY A 379 18.35 -11.97 -25.42
CA GLY A 379 17.84 -13.19 -24.82
C GLY A 379 16.31 -13.17 -24.59
N PRO A 380 15.73 -14.29 -24.09
CA PRO A 380 14.28 -14.48 -24.01
C PRO A 380 13.54 -13.52 -23.05
N ALA A 381 14.27 -12.78 -22.22
CA ALA A 381 13.74 -11.76 -21.33
C ALA A 381 14.56 -10.48 -21.44
N GLN A 382 13.89 -9.33 -21.49
CA GLN A 382 14.50 -8.01 -21.42
C GLN A 382 13.98 -7.26 -20.20
N THR A 383 14.87 -6.54 -19.52
CA THR A 383 14.55 -5.72 -18.36
C THR A 383 14.76 -4.25 -18.71
N PHE A 384 13.81 -3.40 -18.34
CA PHE A 384 13.95 -1.95 -18.46
C PHE A 384 13.38 -1.23 -17.24
N GLU A 385 13.79 0.03 -17.06
CA GLU A 385 13.31 0.89 -15.98
C GLU A 385 12.38 1.97 -16.54
N MET A 386 11.31 2.23 -15.80
CA MET A 386 10.43 3.38 -16.01
C MET A 386 10.61 4.34 -14.83
N VAL A 387 10.98 5.57 -15.14
CA VAL A 387 11.15 6.65 -14.16
C VAL A 387 9.88 7.49 -14.15
N TRP A 388 9.31 7.68 -12.97
CA TRP A 388 8.06 8.39 -12.72
C TRP A 388 8.37 9.65 -11.92
N ASP A 389 8.30 10.81 -12.57
CA ASP A 389 8.54 12.11 -11.94
C ASP A 389 7.38 13.08 -12.17
N LEU A 390 7.17 13.97 -11.22
CA LEU A 390 6.20 15.07 -11.30
C LEU A 390 6.92 16.33 -11.73
N GLU A 391 6.77 16.70 -13.01
CA GLU A 391 7.29 17.97 -13.51
C GLU A 391 6.83 19.14 -12.62
N PRO A 392 7.66 20.18 -12.42
CA PRO A 392 7.31 21.33 -11.61
C PRO A 392 6.03 22.08 -12.08
N SER A 393 5.70 22.00 -13.36
CA SER A 393 4.62 22.76 -14.02
C SER A 393 3.20 22.26 -13.68
N THR A 394 3.03 21.01 -13.26
CA THR A 394 1.74 20.46 -12.85
C THR A 394 1.38 20.75 -11.38
N ARG A 395 2.31 21.31 -10.60
CA ARG A 395 2.08 21.67 -9.18
C ARG A 395 1.24 22.92 -8.97
N GLY A 396 0.96 23.70 -10.03
CA GLY A 396 0.32 25.02 -9.94
C GLY A 396 -1.10 25.13 -10.51
N ALA A 397 -1.66 24.10 -11.14
CA ALA A 397 -2.88 24.27 -11.95
C ALA A 397 -4.23 24.12 -11.20
N ALA A 398 -4.24 23.88 -9.89
CA ALA A 398 -5.49 23.61 -9.14
C ALA A 398 -6.11 24.83 -8.41
N THR A 399 -5.63 26.06 -8.63
CA THR A 399 -6.15 27.24 -7.93
C THR A 399 -6.36 28.45 -8.84
N GLN A 400 -7.18 28.33 -9.88
CA GLN A 400 -7.89 29.50 -10.43
C GLN A 400 -9.29 29.13 -10.93
N GLY A 401 -10.31 29.75 -10.33
CA GLY A 401 -11.72 29.76 -10.75
C GLY A 401 -12.67 29.27 -9.65
N GLY A 402 -13.39 30.12 -8.91
CA GLY A 402 -13.57 31.55 -9.03
C GLY A 402 -14.25 32.11 -7.75
N LYS A 403 -14.27 33.43 -7.67
CA LYS A 403 -15.06 34.26 -6.75
C LYS A 403 -15.74 35.34 -7.61
N PRO A 404 -16.81 36.00 -7.16
CA PRO A 404 -17.23 36.20 -5.76
C PRO A 404 -18.24 35.19 -5.25
#